data_AF-A0A3P7INA6-F1
#
_entry.id   AF-A0A3P7INA6-F1
#
_cell.length_a   1.000
_cell.length_b   1.000
_cell.length_c   1.000
_cell.angle_alpha   90.00
_cell.angle_beta   90.00
_cell.angle_gamma   90.00
#
_symmetry.space_group_name_H-M   'P 1'
#
loop_
_entity.id
_entity.type
_entity.pdbx_description
1 polymer ?
#
loop_
_entity_poly.entity_id
_entity_poly.type
_entity_poly.pdbx_seq_one_letter_code
_entity_poly.pdbx_strand_id
1 'polypeptide(L)' 'MVQVGDRILVGEYAATVRYIGNVAGHPGVWVGVEWDDPSRGKHDGLVNGIRYFTTSSVFTLVYKLAYSRK' A
#
# COMPACT_ATOMS: atom_id res chain seq x y z
N MET A 1 14.26 0.33 7.61
CA MET A 1 13.15 -0.58 7.25
C MET A 1 11.91 0.27 7.14
N VAL A 2 11.06 0.06 6.12
CA VAL A 2 9.78 0.79 6.02
C VAL A 2 8.82 0.33 7.12
N GLN A 3 8.08 1.26 7.70
CA GLN A 3 7.09 1.05 8.75
C GLN A 3 5.75 1.70 8.39
N VAL A 4 4.67 1.29 9.07
CA VAL A 4 3.37 1.97 8.93
C VAL A 4 3.49 3.39 9.45
N GLY A 5 2.98 4.35 8.70
CA GLY A 5 3.11 5.79 8.94
C GLY A 5 4.24 6.45 8.13
N ASP A 6 5.17 5.67 7.58
CA ASP A 6 6.27 6.21 6.79
C ASP A 6 5.76 6.91 5.53
N ARG A 7 6.43 8.02 5.21
CA ARG A 7 6.28 8.73 3.94
C ARG A 7 7.30 8.19 2.95
N ILE A 8 6.82 7.73 1.81
CA ILE A 8 7.64 7.11 0.77
C ILE A 8 7.42 7.77 -0.58
N LEU A 9 8.41 7.61 -1.45
CA LEU A 9 8.30 7.91 -2.88
C LEU A 9 8.28 6.61 -3.67
N VAL A 10 7.31 6.47 -4.56
CA VAL A 10 7.22 5.38 -5.52
C VAL A 10 7.31 6.00 -6.92
N GLY A 11 8.53 5.98 -7.47
CA GLY A 11 8.86 6.84 -8.61
C GLY A 11 8.83 8.31 -8.17
N GLU A 12 7.98 9.10 -8.82
CA GLU A 12 7.81 10.53 -8.51
C GLU A 12 6.62 10.82 -7.57
N TYR A 13 5.90 9.78 -7.16
CA TYR A 13 4.65 9.93 -6.42
C TYR A 13 4.83 9.64 -4.95
N ALA A 14 4.31 10.54 -4.11
CA ALA A 14 4.38 10.42 -2.67
C ALA A 14 3.18 9.66 -2.08
N ALA A 15 3.44 8.86 -1.05
CA ALA A 15 2.43 8.07 -0.37
C ALA A 15 2.78 7.83 1.11
N THR A 16 1.77 7.52 1.92
CA THR A 16 1.91 7.09 3.31
C THR A 16 1.70 5.59 3.41
N VAL A 17 2.60 4.87 4.05
CA VAL A 17 2.42 3.45 4.34
C VAL A 17 1.30 3.26 5.36
N ARG A 18 0.29 2.47 5.01
CA ARG A 18 -0.87 2.16 5.88
C ARG A 18 -0.93 0.70 6.31
N TYR A 19 -0.22 -0.18 5.61
CA TYR A 19 -0.23 -1.61 5.89
C TYR A 19 1.08 -2.26 5.49
N ILE A 20 1.55 -3.20 6.31
CA ILE A 20 2.65 -4.12 6.00
C ILE A 20 2.23 -5.50 6.48
N GLY A 21 2.10 -6.47 5.58
CA GLY A 21 1.71 -7.83 5.97
C GLY A 21 1.27 -8.72 4.81
N ASN A 22 0.73 -9.88 5.15
CA ASN A 22 0.27 -10.87 4.17
C ASN A 22 -1.15 -10.55 3.68
N VAL A 23 -1.40 -10.72 2.39
CA VAL A 23 -2.74 -10.59 1.78
C VAL A 23 -3.26 -11.96 1.40
N ALA A 24 -4.52 -12.25 1.71
CA ALA A 24 -5.13 -13.55 1.43
C ALA A 24 -5.15 -13.82 -0.07
N GLY A 25 -4.78 -15.03 -0.46
CA GLY A 25 -4.64 -15.43 -1.87
C GLY A 25 -3.43 -14.84 -2.59
N HIS A 26 -2.57 -14.08 -1.90
CA HIS A 26 -1.42 -13.40 -2.51
C HIS A 26 -0.13 -13.69 -1.73
N PRO A 27 0.81 -14.49 -2.27
CA PRO A 27 2.01 -14.88 -1.54
C PRO A 27 2.98 -13.70 -1.32
N GLY A 28 3.59 -13.67 -0.14
CA GLY A 28 4.61 -12.70 0.26
C GLY A 28 4.08 -11.57 1.13
N VAL A 29 5.00 -10.67 1.52
CA VAL A 29 4.67 -9.46 2.28
C VAL A 29 4.32 -8.33 1.32
N TRP A 30 3.23 -7.66 1.63
CA TRP A 30 2.66 -6.58 0.85
C TRP A 30 2.68 -5.28 1.65
N VAL A 31 2.77 -4.17 0.90
CA VAL A 31 2.66 -2.83 1.47
C VAL A 31 1.47 -2.11 0.86
N GLY A 32 0.51 -1.74 1.71
CA GLY A 32 -0.59 -0.86 1.33
C GLY A 32 -0.20 0.59 1.58
N VAL A 33 -0.39 1.46 0.59
CA VAL A 33 0.00 2.88 0.64
C VAL A 33 -1.13 3.85 0.25
N GLU A 34 -1.43 4.80 1.11
CA GLU A 34 -2.35 5.87 0.77
C GLU A 34 -1.59 6.94 -0.04
N TRP A 35 -2.01 7.16 -1.29
CA TRP A 35 -1.40 8.16 -2.16
C TRP A 35 -1.81 9.57 -1.79
N ASP A 36 -0.91 10.52 -2.01
CA ASP A 36 -1.25 11.94 -1.95
C ASP A 36 -2.15 12.35 -3.14
N ASP A 37 -1.91 11.74 -4.30
CA ASP A 37 -2.75 11.89 -5.48
C ASP A 37 -3.88 10.84 -5.44
N PRO A 38 -5.15 11.25 -5.20
CA PRO A 38 -6.26 10.32 -5.05
C PRO A 38 -6.60 9.58 -6.35
N SER A 39 -6.13 10.03 -7.51
CA SER A 39 -6.38 9.38 -8.81
C SER A 39 -5.58 8.09 -9.01
N ARG A 40 -4.57 7.82 -8.17
CA ARG A 40 -3.59 6.74 -8.41
C ARG A 40 -3.91 5.39 -7.79
N GLY A 41 -4.73 5.36 -6.75
CA GLY A 41 -4.97 4.11 -6.05
C GLY A 41 -6.07 3.26 -6.71
N LYS A 42 -6.11 1.99 -6.33
CA LYS A 42 -6.96 0.99 -6.99
C LYS A 42 -8.04 0.42 -6.06
N HIS A 43 -7.83 0.47 -4.76
CA HIS A 43 -8.76 -0.06 -3.74
C HIS A 43 -8.64 0.71 -2.43
N ASP A 44 -9.64 0.66 -1.57
CA ASP A 44 -9.67 1.36 -0.26
C ASP A 44 -9.07 0.54 0.91
N GLY A 45 -8.37 -0.54 0.59
CA GLY A 45 -7.80 -1.48 1.57
C GLY A 45 -8.69 -2.68 1.88
N LEU A 46 -9.83 -2.81 1.20
CA LEU A 46 -10.60 -4.04 1.11
C LEU A 46 -10.13 -4.87 -0.10
N VAL A 47 -9.75 -6.13 0.13
CA VAL A 47 -9.41 -7.08 -0.94
C VAL A 47 -10.21 -8.36 -0.72
N ASN A 48 -11.03 -8.74 -1.71
CA ASN A 48 -11.88 -9.94 -1.67
C ASN A 48 -12.72 -10.06 -0.38
N GLY A 49 -13.27 -8.94 0.11
CA GLY A 49 -14.08 -8.91 1.32
C GLY A 49 -13.32 -8.86 2.65
N ILE A 50 -11.98 -8.89 2.63
CA ILE A 50 -11.13 -8.78 3.83
C ILE A 50 -10.54 -7.36 3.91
N ARG A 51 -10.72 -6.69 5.05
CA ARG A 51 -10.22 -5.33 5.31
C ARG A 51 -8.82 -5.40 5.93
N TYR A 52 -7.83 -4.85 5.24
CA TYR A 52 -6.44 -4.83 5.69
C TYR A 52 -6.05 -3.51 6.36
N PHE A 53 -6.57 -2.40 5.84
CA PHE A 53 -6.40 -1.06 6.39
C PHE A 53 -7.52 -0.16 5.87
N THR A 54 -7.68 1.00 6.48
CA THR A 54 -8.62 2.04 6.05
C THR A 54 -7.84 3.26 5.58
N THR A 55 -8.42 4.01 4.64
CA THR A 55 -7.84 5.24 4.12
C THR A 55 -8.84 6.38 4.16
N SER A 56 -8.32 7.60 4.22
CA SER A 56 -9.12 8.82 4.11
C SER A 56 -9.64 9.04 2.69
N SER A 57 -8.97 8.49 1.68
CA SER A 57 -9.37 8.52 0.27
C SER A 57 -9.41 7.10 -0.33
N VAL A 58 -10.38 6.83 -1.21
CA VAL A 58 -10.85 5.49 -1.64
C VAL A 58 -9.82 4.62 -2.40
N PHE A 59 -8.55 5.04 -2.48
CA PHE A 59 -7.63 4.56 -3.49
C PHE A 59 -6.21 4.42 -2.94
N THR A 60 -5.82 3.18 -2.67
CA THR A 60 -4.49 2.70 -2.29
C THR A 60 -4.03 1.65 -3.29
N LEU A 61 -2.72 1.58 -3.53
CA LEU A 61 -2.08 0.45 -4.21
C LEU A 61 -1.54 -0.54 -3.17
N VAL A 62 -1.71 -1.85 -3.41
CA VAL A 62 -0.82 -2.86 -2.84
C VAL A 62 0.40 -3.01 -3.74
N TYR A 63 1.59 -2.61 -3.27
CA TYR A 63 2.83 -3.03 -3.94
C TYR A 63 3.37 -4.28 -3.26
N LYS A 64 3.75 -5.27 -4.07
CA LYS A 64 4.67 -6.31 -3.64
C LYS A 64 6.02 -5.62 -3.50
N LEU A 65 6.57 -5.54 -2.29
CA LEU A 65 7.97 -5.18 -2.12
C LEU A 65 8.81 -6.31 -2.75
N ALA A 66 9.06 -6.23 -4.05
CA ALA A 66 10.35 -6.66 -4.55
C ALA A 66 11.33 -5.68 -3.94
N TYR A 67 12.03 -6.12 -2.89
CA TYR A 67 13.12 -5.40 -2.27
C TYR A 67 14.13 -5.11 -3.38
N SER A 68 13.99 -3.97 -4.06
CA SER A 68 14.95 -3.53 -5.07
C SER A 68 16.20 -3.14 -4.29
N ARG A 69 17.07 -4.13 -4.05
CA ARG A 69 18.47 -3.85 -3.76
C ARG A 69 19.00 -3.14 -5.00
N LYS A 70 19.19 -1.83 -4.90
CA LYS A 70 20.47 -1.27 -5.33
C LYS A 70 21.32 -1.12 -4.09
#